data_AF-A0A955A575-F1
#
_entry.id   AF-A0A955A575-F1
#
_cell.length_a   1.000
_cell.length_b   1.000
_cell.length_c   1.000
_cell.angle_alpha   90.00
_cell.angle_beta   90.00
_cell.angle_gamma   90.00
#
_symmetry.space_group_name_H-M   'P 1'
#
loop_
_entity.id
_entity.type
_entity.pdbx_description
1 polymer ?
#
loop_
_entity_poly.entity_id
_entity_poly.type
_entity_poly.pdbx_seq_one_letter_code
_entity_poly.pdbx_strand_id
1 'polypeptide(L)'
;MRTRTLTDWADLLTHTAGQAGHELVGMRTQPEADRIAWINAYRDHYQHRRSTDGPVLAHVLKVSQSVDQSGAASVTVWEALAANNENLISRAVVDVCDLALREKPLTQGFDTDPIEQWTERELAVLHAVTTIAIQRRDESVLARLYRAACWHVREIQPDNATNIPWACHTFAYASCVAQQMKNEEMTTTAAMHVETILHNAVVSSMDAHGLIDHRAAALLIDAAESLHMLSASVR
;
A
#
# COMPACT_ATOMS: atom_id res chain seq x y z
N MET A 1 0.69 -25.22 4.97
CA MET A 1 1.00 -24.10 4.06
C MET A 1 2.44 -23.66 4.34
N ARG A 2 3.31 -23.50 3.33
CA ARG A 2 4.70 -23.09 3.57
C ARG A 2 4.68 -21.62 4.03
N THR A 3 5.32 -21.32 5.16
CA THR A 3 5.45 -19.93 5.62
C THR A 3 6.37 -19.15 4.67
N ARG A 4 5.96 -17.95 4.29
CA ARG A 4 6.72 -17.04 3.43
C ARG A 4 7.50 -16.05 4.28
N THR A 5 8.75 -15.82 3.92
CA THR A 5 9.57 -14.74 4.46
C THR A 5 9.19 -13.39 3.83
N LEU A 6 9.71 -12.27 4.37
CA LEU A 6 9.53 -10.95 3.76
C LEU A 6 10.04 -10.92 2.30
N THR A 7 11.16 -11.60 2.02
CA THR A 7 11.71 -11.72 0.66
C THR A 7 10.80 -12.54 -0.25
N ASP A 8 10.29 -13.69 0.22
CA ASP A 8 9.34 -14.50 -0.58
C ASP A 8 8.07 -13.73 -0.95
N TRP A 9 7.61 -12.84 -0.06
CA TRP A 9 6.50 -11.93 -0.36
C TRP A 9 6.88 -10.84 -1.34
N ALA A 10 8.03 -10.18 -1.17
CA ALA A 10 8.50 -9.14 -2.07
C ALA A 10 8.68 -9.66 -3.51
N ASP A 11 9.25 -10.86 -3.66
CA ASP A 11 9.40 -11.53 -4.95
C ASP A 11 8.05 -11.85 -5.59
N LEU A 12 7.08 -12.32 -4.80
CA LEU A 12 5.72 -12.56 -5.28
C LEU A 12 5.08 -11.26 -5.78
N LEU A 13 5.14 -10.17 -5.00
CA LEU A 13 4.56 -8.88 -5.39
C LEU A 13 5.21 -8.32 -6.67
N THR A 14 6.53 -8.44 -6.79
CA THR A 14 7.27 -8.06 -8.00
C THR A 14 6.82 -8.88 -9.21
N HIS A 15 6.68 -10.19 -9.04
CA HIS A 15 6.21 -11.07 -10.09
C HIS A 15 4.76 -10.75 -10.51
N THR A 16 3.87 -10.51 -9.54
CA THR A 16 2.48 -10.12 -9.79
C THR A 16 2.38 -8.78 -10.51
N ALA A 17 3.29 -7.84 -10.26
CA ALA A 17 3.32 -6.56 -10.98
C ALA A 17 3.54 -6.74 -12.50
N GLY A 18 4.21 -7.84 -12.89
CA GLY A 18 4.32 -8.30 -14.27
C GLY A 18 4.88 -7.25 -15.24
N GLN A 19 4.37 -7.27 -16.48
CA GLN A 19 4.82 -6.35 -17.53
C GLN A 19 4.53 -4.89 -17.20
N ALA A 20 3.36 -4.55 -16.65
CA ALA A 20 3.04 -3.18 -16.25
C ALA A 20 4.05 -2.65 -15.22
N GLY A 21 4.51 -3.52 -14.31
CA GLY A 21 5.59 -3.20 -13.40
C GLY A 21 6.92 -2.90 -14.11
N HIS A 22 7.31 -3.72 -15.10
CA HIS A 22 8.49 -3.46 -15.92
C HIS A 22 8.42 -2.13 -16.67
N GLU A 23 7.26 -1.77 -17.21
CA GLU A 23 7.04 -0.48 -17.88
C GLU A 23 7.21 0.70 -16.94
N LEU A 24 6.69 0.62 -15.71
CA LEU A 24 6.88 1.65 -14.68
C LEU A 24 8.35 1.80 -14.27
N VAL A 25 9.06 0.67 -14.11
CA VAL A 25 10.50 0.70 -13.83
C VAL A 25 11.28 1.34 -14.98
N GLY A 26 10.90 1.07 -16.23
CA GLY A 26 11.43 1.76 -17.40
C GLY A 26 11.12 3.26 -17.36
N MET A 27 9.90 3.64 -17.01
CA MET A 27 9.45 5.04 -16.90
C MET A 27 10.27 5.83 -15.87
N ARG A 28 10.75 5.21 -14.78
CA ARG A 28 11.63 5.87 -13.79
C ARG A 28 12.91 6.44 -14.40
N THR A 29 13.38 5.89 -15.51
CA THR A 29 14.62 6.31 -16.20
C THR A 29 14.39 7.46 -17.19
N GLN A 30 13.13 7.80 -17.50
CA GLN A 30 12.80 8.91 -18.40
C GLN A 30 13.03 10.27 -17.71
N PRO A 31 13.24 11.35 -18.49
CA PRO A 31 13.29 12.70 -17.96
C PRO A 31 12.09 13.03 -17.06
N GLU A 32 12.32 13.83 -16.01
CA GLU A 32 11.27 14.14 -15.03
C GLU A 32 10.03 14.77 -15.66
N ALA A 33 10.21 15.64 -16.66
CA ALA A 33 9.12 16.24 -17.42
C ALA A 33 8.21 15.21 -18.10
N ASP A 34 8.80 14.14 -18.66
CA ASP A 34 8.05 13.07 -19.33
C ASP A 34 7.27 12.23 -18.32
N ARG A 35 7.88 11.95 -17.15
CA ARG A 35 7.19 11.26 -16.05
C ARG A 35 6.01 12.09 -15.53
N ILE A 36 6.18 13.41 -15.37
CA ILE A 36 5.08 14.31 -14.99
C ILE A 36 3.96 14.31 -16.03
N ALA A 37 4.32 14.40 -17.32
CA ALA A 37 3.34 14.38 -18.41
C ALA A 37 2.56 13.06 -18.41
N TRP A 38 3.24 11.93 -18.22
CA TRP A 38 2.62 10.62 -18.11
C TRP A 38 1.67 10.52 -16.91
N ILE A 39 2.10 10.95 -15.71
CA ILE A 39 1.24 10.96 -14.49
C ILE A 39 -0.02 11.81 -14.70
N ASN A 40 0.08 12.94 -15.40
CA ASN A 40 -1.06 13.81 -15.67
C ASN A 40 -2.03 13.24 -16.71
N ALA A 41 -1.48 12.52 -17.70
CA ALA A 41 -2.25 11.84 -18.73
C ALA A 41 -2.86 10.51 -18.25
N TYR A 42 -2.31 9.89 -17.20
CA TYR A 42 -2.75 8.59 -16.70
C TYR A 42 -4.25 8.53 -16.43
N ARG A 43 -4.88 7.48 -16.95
CA ARG A 43 -6.24 7.03 -16.68
C ARG A 43 -6.19 5.50 -16.61
N ASP A 44 -7.01 4.90 -15.76
CA ASP A 44 -7.13 3.45 -15.73
C ASP A 44 -7.83 2.92 -17.00
N HIS A 45 -7.94 1.59 -17.13
CA HIS A 45 -8.61 0.95 -18.26
C HIS A 45 -10.08 1.37 -18.45
N TYR A 46 -10.72 1.92 -17.40
CA TYR A 46 -12.09 2.43 -17.43
C TYR A 46 -12.14 3.96 -17.64
N GLN A 47 -11.03 4.58 -18.03
CA GLN A 47 -10.89 6.03 -18.22
C GLN A 47 -11.07 6.85 -16.93
N HIS A 48 -10.98 6.22 -15.76
CA HIS A 48 -11.08 6.92 -14.49
C HIS A 48 -9.73 7.46 -14.02
N ARG A 49 -9.78 8.58 -13.29
CA ARG A 49 -8.65 9.11 -12.51
C ARG A 49 -9.15 9.40 -11.11
N ARG A 50 -8.55 8.76 -10.12
CA ARG A 50 -8.83 8.98 -8.70
C ARG A 50 -7.89 10.04 -8.17
N SER A 51 -8.27 10.66 -7.05
CA SER A 51 -7.46 11.66 -6.37
C SER A 51 -6.11 11.12 -5.87
N THR A 52 -6.02 9.82 -5.59
CA THR A 52 -4.77 9.17 -5.14
C THR A 52 -3.83 8.77 -6.28
N ASP A 53 -4.28 8.74 -7.54
CA ASP A 53 -3.47 8.23 -8.65
C ASP A 53 -2.22 9.09 -8.87
N GLY A 54 -2.37 10.41 -8.88
CA GLY A 54 -1.26 11.34 -9.05
C GLY A 54 -0.17 11.15 -7.98
N PRO A 55 -0.52 11.28 -6.69
CA PRO A 55 0.43 11.09 -5.59
C PRO A 55 1.10 9.70 -5.55
N VAL A 56 0.34 8.61 -5.76
CA VAL A 56 0.90 7.25 -5.80
C VAL A 56 1.93 7.12 -6.92
N LEU A 57 1.57 7.53 -8.13
CA LEU A 57 2.45 7.42 -9.29
C LEU A 57 3.65 8.35 -9.16
N ALA A 58 3.49 9.54 -8.59
CA ALA A 58 4.59 10.46 -8.31
C ALA A 58 5.62 9.84 -7.35
N HIS A 59 5.16 9.22 -6.25
CA HIS A 59 6.04 8.51 -5.32
C HIS A 59 6.78 7.34 -5.98
N VAL A 60 6.06 6.50 -6.73
CA VAL A 60 6.65 5.32 -7.39
C VAL A 60 7.63 5.73 -8.49
N LEU A 61 7.31 6.77 -9.26
CA LEU A 61 8.16 7.29 -10.34
C LEU A 61 9.21 8.30 -9.87
N LYS A 62 9.31 8.57 -8.56
CA LYS A 62 10.30 9.49 -7.96
C LYS A 62 10.24 10.89 -8.58
N VAL A 63 9.01 11.42 -8.66
CA VAL A 63 8.70 12.77 -9.15
C VAL A 63 8.21 13.60 -7.97
N SER A 64 8.79 14.78 -7.77
CA SER A 64 8.31 15.71 -6.75
C SER A 64 7.05 16.42 -7.24
N GLN A 65 5.96 16.36 -6.47
CA GLN A 65 4.73 17.09 -6.76
C GLN A 65 4.44 18.12 -5.68
N SER A 66 3.76 19.21 -6.09
CA SER A 66 3.17 20.16 -5.14
C SER A 66 2.08 19.45 -4.35
N VAL A 67 2.06 19.68 -3.05
CA VAL A 67 1.05 19.14 -2.14
C VAL A 67 -0.16 20.07 -2.13
N ASP A 68 -1.34 19.53 -2.41
CA ASP A 68 -2.60 20.21 -2.11
C ASP A 68 -3.18 19.61 -0.81
N GLN A 69 -2.95 20.28 0.31
CA GLN A 69 -3.37 19.79 1.63
C GLN A 69 -4.90 19.77 1.84
N SER A 70 -5.69 20.01 0.79
CA SER A 70 -7.14 19.85 0.81
C SER A 70 -7.54 18.47 0.28
N GLY A 71 -7.95 17.58 1.17
CA GLY A 71 -8.37 16.25 0.73
C GLY A 71 -8.73 15.27 1.84
N ALA A 72 -9.11 14.07 1.42
CA ALA A 72 -9.24 12.92 2.31
C ALA A 72 -7.86 12.53 2.87
N ALA A 73 -7.84 11.94 4.06
CA ALA A 73 -6.59 11.52 4.73
C ALA A 73 -5.69 10.64 3.84
N SER A 74 -6.27 9.76 3.02
CA SER A 74 -5.51 8.95 2.06
C SER A 74 -4.75 9.79 1.05
N VAL A 75 -5.35 10.85 0.49
CA VAL A 75 -4.67 11.74 -0.46
C VAL A 75 -3.53 12.48 0.25
N THR A 76 -3.79 13.06 1.42
CA THR A 76 -2.78 13.85 2.16
C THR A 76 -1.56 13.04 2.56
N VAL A 77 -1.72 11.79 3.01
CA VAL A 77 -0.58 10.92 3.36
C VAL A 77 0.23 10.59 2.11
N TRP A 78 -0.42 10.28 0.99
CA TRP A 78 0.26 9.97 -0.27
C TRP A 78 0.97 11.19 -0.87
N GLU A 79 0.38 12.39 -0.78
CA GLU A 79 1.06 13.62 -1.22
C GLU A 79 2.27 13.94 -0.35
N ALA A 80 2.17 13.75 0.97
CA ALA A 80 3.30 13.92 1.88
C ALA A 80 4.46 12.98 1.52
N LEU A 81 4.13 11.72 1.21
CA LEU A 81 5.08 10.71 0.75
C LEU A 81 5.70 11.08 -0.61
N ALA A 82 4.89 11.48 -1.59
CA ALA A 82 5.35 11.88 -2.92
C ALA A 82 6.22 13.15 -2.92
N ALA A 83 5.89 14.11 -2.05
CA ALA A 83 6.69 15.32 -1.87
C ALA A 83 7.99 15.10 -1.09
N ASN A 84 8.17 13.90 -0.49
CA ASN A 84 9.29 13.55 0.37
C ASN A 84 9.57 14.65 1.43
N ASN A 85 8.51 15.18 2.03
CA ASN A 85 8.59 16.31 2.95
C ASN A 85 8.44 15.82 4.39
N GLU A 86 9.53 15.80 5.14
CA GLU A 86 9.58 15.26 6.51
C GLU A 86 8.56 15.87 7.48
N ASN A 87 8.28 17.18 7.35
CA ASN A 87 7.31 17.85 8.20
C ASN A 87 5.88 17.41 7.87
N LEU A 88 5.56 17.28 6.58
CA LEU A 88 4.24 16.82 6.14
C LEU A 88 4.02 15.36 6.47
N ILE A 89 5.02 14.51 6.27
CA ILE A 89 4.95 13.09 6.60
C ILE A 89 4.74 12.91 8.11
N SER A 90 5.50 13.62 8.95
CA SER A 90 5.36 13.51 10.40
C SER A 90 3.96 13.94 10.88
N ARG A 91 3.43 15.03 10.32
CA ARG A 91 2.05 15.47 10.63
C ARG A 91 1.02 14.42 10.17
N ALA A 92 1.12 13.97 8.92
CA ALA A 92 0.20 13.00 8.34
C ALA A 92 0.19 11.67 9.10
N VAL A 93 1.36 11.18 9.55
CA VAL A 93 1.46 9.97 10.37
C VAL A 93 0.83 10.20 11.75
N VAL A 94 1.11 11.32 12.42
CA VAL A 94 0.52 11.61 13.74
C VAL A 94 -1.01 11.70 13.66
N ASP A 95 -1.54 12.31 12.60
CA ASP A 95 -2.98 12.50 12.42
C ASP A 95 -3.73 11.18 12.24
N VAL A 96 -3.10 10.15 11.63
CA VAL A 96 -3.74 8.84 11.34
C VAL A 96 -3.29 7.71 12.27
N CYS A 97 -2.11 7.82 12.88
CA CYS A 97 -1.58 6.84 13.83
C CYS A 97 -1.77 7.35 15.25
N ASP A 98 -3.03 7.40 15.71
CA ASP A 98 -3.26 7.49 17.15
C ASP A 98 -2.71 6.22 17.82
N LEU A 99 -1.54 6.37 18.45
CA LEU A 99 -0.84 5.31 19.16
C LEU A 99 -1.59 4.86 20.43
N ALA A 100 -2.52 5.67 20.93
CA ALA A 100 -3.37 5.31 22.06
C ALA A 100 -4.51 4.35 21.63
N LEU A 101 -4.92 4.37 20.36
CA LEU A 101 -5.93 3.46 19.82
C LEU A 101 -5.32 2.10 19.52
N ARG A 102 -5.15 1.30 20.58
CA ARG A 102 -4.73 -0.09 20.49
C ARG A 102 -5.91 -0.90 19.96
N GLU A 103 -5.77 -1.52 18.79
CA GLU A 103 -6.76 -2.43 18.17
C GLU A 103 -7.95 -1.74 17.47
N LYS A 104 -7.70 -0.63 16.78
CA LYS A 104 -8.66 0.01 15.89
C LYS A 104 -8.04 0.24 14.50
N PRO A 105 -8.86 0.50 13.48
CA PRO A 105 -8.36 1.05 12.22
C PRO A 105 -7.58 2.36 12.43
N LEU A 106 -6.83 2.79 11.43
CA LEU A 106 -6.12 4.07 11.41
C LEU A 106 -7.08 5.23 11.16
N THR A 107 -8.04 5.04 10.27
CA THR A 107 -8.98 6.08 9.85
C THR A 107 -10.31 5.97 10.59
N GLN A 108 -10.91 7.13 10.84
CA GLN A 108 -12.25 7.23 11.42
C GLN A 108 -13.32 6.89 10.36
N GLY A 109 -14.58 6.81 10.80
CA GLY A 109 -15.74 6.67 9.91
C GLY A 109 -16.18 5.23 9.60
N PHE A 110 -15.60 4.22 10.26
CA PHE A 110 -15.98 2.81 10.07
C PHE A 110 -17.49 2.58 10.29
N ASP A 111 -18.08 3.26 11.28
CA ASP A 111 -19.50 3.10 11.63
C ASP A 111 -20.45 4.03 10.83
N THR A 112 -19.92 4.94 10.01
CA THR A 112 -20.72 6.01 9.38
C THR A 112 -20.65 6.01 7.85
N ASP A 113 -19.55 5.57 7.29
CA ASP A 113 -19.30 5.61 5.85
C ASP A 113 -19.69 4.27 5.21
N PRO A 114 -20.05 4.24 3.91
CA PRO A 114 -20.18 2.98 3.19
C PRO A 114 -18.91 2.15 3.33
N ILE A 115 -19.06 0.87 3.67
CA ILE A 115 -17.94 0.00 4.06
C ILE A 115 -16.86 -0.08 2.99
N GLU A 116 -17.22 -0.05 1.71
CA GLU A 116 -16.29 -0.12 0.59
C GLU A 116 -15.44 1.14 0.46
N GLN A 117 -16.06 2.33 0.62
CA GLN A 117 -15.37 3.62 0.55
C GLN A 117 -14.44 3.80 1.74
N TRP A 118 -14.92 3.41 2.92
CA TRP A 118 -14.11 3.42 4.13
C TRP A 118 -12.91 2.47 4.00
N THR A 119 -13.16 1.24 3.54
CA THR A 119 -12.11 0.21 3.38
C THR A 119 -11.06 0.66 2.36
N GLU A 120 -11.44 1.29 1.25
CA GLU A 120 -10.46 1.86 0.30
C GLU A 120 -9.57 2.89 0.98
N ARG A 121 -10.18 3.82 1.70
CA ARG A 121 -9.47 4.90 2.39
C ARG A 121 -8.53 4.35 3.45
N GLU A 122 -9.00 3.43 4.27
CA GLU A 122 -8.22 2.77 5.32
C GLU A 122 -7.02 2.03 4.72
N LEU A 123 -7.24 1.18 3.72
CA LEU A 123 -6.16 0.42 3.09
C LEU A 123 -5.16 1.32 2.34
N ALA A 124 -5.62 2.42 1.72
CA ALA A 124 -4.75 3.38 1.07
C ALA A 124 -3.84 4.12 2.07
N VAL A 125 -4.39 4.51 3.24
CA VAL A 125 -3.60 5.08 4.34
C VAL A 125 -2.64 4.03 4.91
N LEU A 126 -3.13 2.81 5.16
CA LEU A 126 -2.33 1.72 5.72
C LEU A 126 -1.12 1.41 4.83
N HIS A 127 -1.29 1.41 3.50
CA HIS A 127 -0.21 1.25 2.54
C HIS A 127 0.85 2.35 2.70
N ALA A 128 0.44 3.62 2.59
CA ALA A 128 1.39 4.74 2.61
C ALA A 128 2.13 4.85 3.94
N VAL A 129 1.42 4.71 5.06
CA VAL A 129 2.02 4.79 6.40
C VAL A 129 2.98 3.63 6.64
N THR A 130 2.69 2.43 6.12
CA THR A 130 3.63 1.31 6.22
C THR A 130 4.91 1.57 5.44
N THR A 131 4.80 2.08 4.22
CA THR A 131 5.96 2.51 3.42
C THR A 131 6.79 3.55 4.18
N ILE A 132 6.16 4.57 4.77
CA ILE A 132 6.83 5.60 5.59
C ILE A 132 7.54 4.98 6.80
N ALA A 133 6.84 4.13 7.56
CA ALA A 133 7.37 3.53 8.78
C ALA A 133 8.59 2.65 8.50
N ILE A 134 8.58 1.90 7.40
CA ILE A 134 9.72 1.10 6.95
C ILE A 134 10.89 2.00 6.55
N GLN A 135 10.66 3.03 5.73
CA GLN A 135 11.71 3.96 5.28
C GLN A 135 12.39 4.66 6.46
N ARG A 136 11.61 5.05 7.47
CA ARG A 136 12.10 5.72 8.69
C ARG A 136 12.60 4.77 9.76
N ARG A 137 12.39 3.46 9.61
CA ARG A 137 12.63 2.43 10.64
C ARG A 137 11.93 2.76 11.96
N ASP A 138 10.70 3.25 11.87
CA ASP A 138 9.90 3.60 13.05
C ASP A 138 9.17 2.38 13.59
N GLU A 139 9.81 1.71 14.56
CA GLU A 139 9.27 0.51 15.21
C GLU A 139 7.94 0.77 15.92
N SER A 140 7.72 1.99 16.43
CA SER A 140 6.50 2.33 17.15
C SER A 140 5.29 2.38 16.21
N VAL A 141 5.49 2.97 15.03
CA VAL A 141 4.47 3.01 13.97
C VAL A 141 4.30 1.62 13.36
N LEU A 142 5.36 0.85 13.12
CA LEU A 142 5.27 -0.54 12.66
C LEU A 142 4.48 -1.43 13.64
N ALA A 143 4.65 -1.26 14.95
CA ALA A 143 3.86 -1.97 15.94
C ALA A 143 2.37 -1.56 15.90
N ARG A 144 2.07 -0.29 15.64
CA ARG A 144 0.68 0.19 15.46
C ARG A 144 0.04 -0.36 14.18
N LEU A 145 0.81 -0.43 13.09
CA LEU A 145 0.39 -0.99 11.81
C LEU A 145 0.13 -2.50 11.90
N TYR A 146 0.97 -3.24 12.63
CA TYR A 146 0.70 -4.65 12.95
C TYR A 146 -0.67 -4.82 13.62
N ARG A 147 -0.98 -3.99 14.62
CA ARG A 147 -2.29 -4.05 15.31
C ARG A 147 -3.45 -3.65 14.41
N ALA A 148 -3.27 -2.66 13.53
CA ALA A 148 -4.27 -2.30 12.52
C ALA A 148 -4.55 -3.48 11.59
N ALA A 149 -3.49 -4.15 11.11
CA ALA A 149 -3.60 -5.32 10.27
C ALA A 149 -4.29 -6.50 10.99
N CYS A 150 -3.97 -6.75 12.26
CA CYS A 150 -4.68 -7.74 13.09
C CYS A 150 -6.18 -7.43 13.17
N TRP A 151 -6.54 -6.17 13.43
CA TRP A 151 -7.94 -5.76 13.46
C TRP A 151 -8.61 -5.99 12.09
N HIS A 152 -7.95 -5.60 11.00
CA HIS A 152 -8.49 -5.74 9.65
C HIS A 152 -8.74 -7.20 9.28
N VAL A 153 -7.82 -8.10 9.60
CA VAL A 153 -7.96 -9.54 9.33
C VAL A 153 -9.12 -10.16 10.12
N ARG A 154 -9.41 -9.65 11.33
CA ARG A 154 -10.51 -10.14 12.16
C ARG A 154 -11.87 -9.59 11.73
N GLU A 155 -11.94 -8.29 11.46
CA GLU A 155 -13.20 -7.57 11.29
C GLU A 155 -13.61 -7.40 9.82
N ILE A 156 -12.65 -7.39 8.89
CA ILE A 156 -12.89 -7.06 7.48
C ILE A 156 -12.57 -8.26 6.59
N GLN A 157 -13.55 -8.67 5.79
CA GLN A 157 -13.33 -9.68 4.78
C GLN A 157 -12.52 -9.08 3.60
N PRO A 158 -11.51 -9.80 3.07
CA PRO A 158 -10.66 -9.30 1.99
C PRO A 158 -11.38 -9.17 0.63
N ASP A 159 -12.58 -9.71 0.48
CA ASP A 159 -13.44 -9.55 -0.70
C ASP A 159 -14.21 -8.21 -0.71
N ASN A 160 -14.40 -7.58 0.45
CA ASN A 160 -14.86 -6.19 0.55
C ASN A 160 -13.78 -5.18 0.10
N ALA A 161 -12.59 -5.66 -0.28
CA ALA A 161 -11.52 -4.82 -0.77
C ALA A 161 -11.83 -4.32 -2.18
N THR A 162 -11.33 -3.12 -2.48
CA THR A 162 -11.57 -2.34 -3.70
C THR A 162 -11.01 -2.91 -5.01
N ASN A 163 -10.66 -4.19 -5.05
CA ASN A 163 -9.95 -4.82 -6.15
C ASN A 163 -8.64 -4.13 -6.54
N ILE A 164 -8.00 -3.47 -5.58
CA ILE A 164 -6.73 -2.76 -5.71
C ILE A 164 -5.78 -3.33 -4.64
N PRO A 165 -4.48 -3.54 -4.94
CA PRO A 165 -3.56 -4.21 -4.02
C PRO A 165 -3.04 -3.29 -2.91
N TRP A 166 -3.94 -2.53 -2.29
CA TRP A 166 -3.64 -1.68 -1.16
C TRP A 166 -3.13 -2.51 0.03
N ALA A 167 -2.14 -1.97 0.73
CA ALA A 167 -1.57 -2.52 1.96
C ALA A 167 -1.14 -4.01 1.96
N CYS A 168 -0.97 -4.66 0.80
CA CYS A 168 -0.53 -6.07 0.74
C CYS A 168 0.73 -6.32 1.57
N HIS A 169 1.71 -5.42 1.49
CA HIS A 169 2.96 -5.56 2.26
C HIS A 169 2.75 -5.40 3.78
N THR A 170 1.73 -4.66 4.22
CA THR A 170 1.41 -4.52 5.64
C THR A 170 0.92 -5.84 6.23
N PHE A 171 0.06 -6.55 5.50
CA PHE A 171 -0.43 -7.88 5.90
C PHE A 171 0.66 -8.95 5.77
N ALA A 172 1.53 -8.86 4.75
CA ALA A 172 2.70 -9.71 4.62
C ALA A 172 3.65 -9.53 5.82
N TYR A 173 3.93 -8.29 6.20
CA TYR A 173 4.67 -7.96 7.42
C TYR A 173 4.00 -8.54 8.66
N ALA A 174 2.67 -8.37 8.81
CA ALA A 174 1.94 -8.89 9.95
C ALA A 174 1.99 -10.41 10.06
N SER A 175 1.93 -11.13 8.93
CA SER A 175 2.11 -12.59 8.87
C SER A 175 3.50 -12.99 9.39
N CYS A 176 4.57 -12.32 8.94
CA CYS A 176 5.93 -12.61 9.40
C CYS A 176 6.14 -12.30 10.90
N VAL A 177 5.60 -11.19 11.40
CA VAL A 177 5.65 -10.85 12.84
C VAL A 177 4.90 -11.89 13.67
N ALA A 178 3.69 -12.27 13.25
CA ALA A 178 2.92 -13.31 13.92
C ALA A 178 3.66 -14.66 13.96
N GLN A 179 4.37 -15.01 12.89
CA GLN A 179 5.19 -16.21 12.82
C GLN A 179 6.31 -16.19 13.87
N GLN A 180 7.01 -15.06 14.02
CA GLN A 180 8.05 -14.89 15.04
C GLN A 180 7.48 -15.02 16.45
N MET A 181 6.25 -14.53 16.67
CA MET A 181 5.51 -14.65 17.93
C MET A 181 4.88 -16.02 18.14
N LYS A 182 5.04 -16.97 17.19
CA LYS A 182 4.40 -18.30 17.21
C LYS A 182 2.86 -18.25 17.26
N ASN A 183 2.27 -17.22 16.67
CA ASN A 183 0.82 -17.11 16.48
C ASN A 183 0.44 -17.67 15.10
N GLU A 184 0.19 -18.97 15.02
CA GLU A 184 -0.08 -19.69 13.76
C GLU A 184 -1.37 -19.22 13.07
N GLU A 185 -2.41 -18.92 13.85
CA GLU A 185 -3.69 -18.43 13.35
C GLU A 185 -3.50 -17.09 12.63
N MET A 186 -2.87 -16.10 13.28
CA MET A 186 -2.61 -14.80 12.68
C MET A 186 -1.63 -14.90 11.50
N THR A 187 -0.63 -15.78 11.58
CA THR A 187 0.31 -16.04 10.47
C THR A 187 -0.44 -16.46 9.21
N THR A 188 -1.34 -17.43 9.36
CA THR A 188 -2.09 -18.03 8.25
C THR A 188 -3.16 -17.07 7.72
N THR A 189 -3.95 -16.47 8.60
CA THR A 189 -5.04 -15.55 8.21
C THR A 189 -4.52 -14.30 7.54
N ALA A 190 -3.44 -13.69 8.02
CA ALA A 190 -2.80 -12.55 7.34
C ALA A 190 -2.21 -12.94 5.99
N ALA A 191 -1.59 -14.12 5.86
CA ALA A 191 -1.07 -14.61 4.58
C ALA A 191 -2.20 -14.82 3.56
N MET A 192 -3.30 -15.46 3.97
CA MET A 192 -4.48 -15.61 3.12
C MET A 192 -5.08 -14.25 2.75
N HIS A 193 -5.08 -13.28 3.67
CA HIS A 193 -5.56 -11.92 3.39
C HIS A 193 -4.75 -11.26 2.26
N VAL A 194 -3.41 -11.39 2.27
CA VAL A 194 -2.55 -10.93 1.15
C VAL A 194 -2.92 -11.64 -0.14
N GLU A 195 -3.00 -12.97 -0.13
CA GLU A 195 -3.28 -13.77 -1.33
C GLU A 195 -4.65 -13.40 -1.95
N THR A 196 -5.67 -13.17 -1.12
CA THR A 196 -6.98 -12.73 -1.60
C THR A 196 -6.95 -11.32 -2.18
N ILE A 197 -6.27 -10.36 -1.53
CA ILE A 197 -6.13 -9.00 -2.10
C ILE A 197 -5.43 -9.07 -3.46
N LEU A 198 -4.35 -9.85 -3.58
CA LEU A 198 -3.63 -10.02 -4.83
C LEU A 198 -4.49 -10.69 -5.91
N HIS A 199 -5.22 -11.75 -5.55
CA HIS A 199 -6.14 -12.42 -6.46
C HIS A 199 -7.20 -11.45 -6.98
N ASN A 200 -7.86 -10.70 -6.09
CA ASN A 200 -8.91 -9.75 -6.45
C ASN A 200 -8.37 -8.61 -7.33
N ALA A 201 -7.18 -8.11 -7.02
CA ALA A 201 -6.50 -7.10 -7.82
C ALA A 201 -6.20 -7.62 -9.24
N VAL A 202 -5.62 -8.82 -9.36
CA VAL A 202 -5.31 -9.41 -10.66
C VAL A 202 -6.58 -9.65 -11.47
N VAL A 203 -7.60 -10.30 -10.89
CA VAL A 203 -8.83 -10.64 -11.60
C VAL A 203 -9.59 -9.40 -12.09
N SER A 204 -9.57 -8.31 -11.32
CA SER A 204 -10.40 -7.13 -11.64
C SER A 204 -9.69 -6.04 -12.41
N SER A 205 -8.35 -6.00 -12.36
CA SER A 205 -7.56 -4.95 -13.04
C SER A 205 -6.91 -5.42 -14.35
N MET A 206 -7.10 -6.68 -14.74
CA MET A 206 -6.60 -7.20 -16.01
C MET A 206 -7.38 -6.64 -17.20
N ASP A 207 -6.66 -6.10 -18.17
CA ASP A 207 -7.22 -5.70 -19.45
C ASP A 207 -7.42 -6.90 -20.41
N ALA A 208 -7.87 -6.61 -21.64
CA ALA A 208 -8.09 -7.62 -22.68
C ALA A 208 -6.80 -8.36 -23.11
N HIS A 209 -5.63 -7.84 -22.77
CA HIS A 209 -4.32 -8.44 -23.03
C HIS A 209 -3.76 -9.19 -21.81
N GLY A 210 -4.50 -9.19 -20.69
CA GLY A 210 -4.09 -9.82 -19.44
C GLY A 210 -3.03 -9.02 -18.68
N LEU A 211 -2.94 -7.71 -18.92
CA LEU A 211 -2.07 -6.83 -18.17
C LEU A 211 -2.84 -6.20 -17.02
N ILE A 212 -2.25 -6.23 -15.82
CA ILE A 212 -2.79 -5.45 -14.71
C ILE A 212 -2.61 -3.95 -14.97
N ASP A 213 -3.54 -3.16 -14.47
CA ASP A 213 -3.46 -1.70 -14.56
C ASP A 213 -2.18 -1.13 -13.89
N HIS A 214 -1.63 -0.04 -14.44
CA HIS A 214 -0.40 0.57 -13.94
C HIS A 214 -0.50 1.08 -12.51
N ARG A 215 -1.68 1.49 -12.01
CA ARG A 215 -1.83 1.87 -10.59
C ARG A 215 -1.68 0.65 -9.69
N ALA A 216 -2.32 -0.46 -10.05
CA ALA A 216 -2.16 -1.71 -9.30
C ALA A 216 -0.69 -2.17 -9.32
N ALA A 217 -0.03 -2.12 -10.48
CA ALA A 217 1.39 -2.42 -10.62
C ALA A 217 2.28 -1.50 -9.76
N ALA A 218 1.98 -0.19 -9.73
CA ALA A 218 2.72 0.79 -8.94
C ALA A 218 2.67 0.47 -7.44
N LEU A 219 1.50 0.11 -6.92
CA LEU A 219 1.32 -0.31 -5.54
C LEU A 219 2.07 -1.60 -5.22
N LEU A 220 2.06 -2.58 -6.13
CA LEU A 220 2.80 -3.83 -5.95
C LEU A 220 4.32 -3.60 -5.92
N ILE A 221 4.83 -2.69 -6.77
CA ILE A 221 6.25 -2.29 -6.76
C ILE A 221 6.62 -1.62 -5.43
N ASP A 222 5.84 -0.62 -4.99
CA ASP A 222 6.12 0.08 -3.73
C ASP A 222 6.12 -0.88 -2.53
N ALA A 223 5.13 -1.78 -2.52
CA ALA A 223 4.99 -2.83 -1.52
C ALA A 223 6.18 -3.80 -1.51
N ALA A 224 6.64 -4.24 -2.68
CA ALA A 224 7.81 -5.12 -2.81
C ALA A 224 9.10 -4.43 -2.35
N GLU A 225 9.33 -3.19 -2.78
CA GLU A 225 10.48 -2.38 -2.36
C GLU A 225 10.51 -2.20 -0.84
N SER A 226 9.36 -1.93 -0.24
CA SER A 226 9.21 -1.80 1.21
C SER A 226 9.56 -3.10 1.94
N LEU A 227 9.08 -4.25 1.48
CA LEU A 227 9.43 -5.54 2.08
C LEU A 227 10.93 -5.88 1.93
N HIS A 228 11.54 -5.54 0.79
CA HIS A 228 12.98 -5.69 0.59
C HIS A 228 13.78 -4.83 1.58
N MET A 229 13.42 -3.56 1.75
CA MET A 229 14.06 -2.65 2.72
C MET A 229 13.97 -3.20 4.16
N LEU A 230 12.79 -3.71 4.53
CA LEU A 230 12.58 -4.29 5.85
C LEU A 230 13.40 -5.56 6.04
N SER A 231 13.45 -6.44 5.03
CA SER A 231 14.22 -7.70 5.09
C SER A 231 15.73 -7.46 5.23
N ALA A 232 16.25 -6.39 4.65
CA ALA A 232 17.65 -5.99 4.76
C ALA A 232 18.02 -5.46 6.16
N SER A 233 17.02 -5.01 6.93
CA SER A 233 17.23 -4.43 8.28
C SER A 233 17.23 -5.48 9.40
N VAL A 234 16.81 -6.72 9.12
CA VAL A 234 16.72 -7.83 10.09
C VAL A 234 17.99 -8.70 10.11
N ARG A 235 18.96 -8.43 9.22
CA ARG A 235 20.25 -9.14 9.15
C ARG A 235 21.28 -8.50 10.07
#